data_AF-A0A8T0F7K5-F1
#
_entry.id   AF-A0A8T0F7K5-F1
#
_cell.length_a   1.000
_cell.length_b   1.000
_cell.length_c   1.000
_cell.angle_alpha   90.00
_cell.angle_beta   90.00
_cell.angle_gamma   90.00
#
_symmetry.space_group_name_H-M   'P 1'
#
loop_
_entity.id
_entity.type
_entity.pdbx_description
1 polymer ?
#
loop_
_entity_poly.entity_id
_entity_poly.type
_entity_poly.pdbx_seq_one_letter_code
_entity_poly.pdbx_strand_id
1 'polypeptide(L)'
;MRSHTNERPFSCSELKTMPSRLVERHFISHIPPNPIKREPRRRCAICCSKTGLDGKRIRKETRMWCEDCNVALCVEPCFKIYHTEKYF
;
A
#
# COMPACT_ATOMS: atom_id res chain seq x y z
N MET A 1 -16.56 -12.68 -29.09
CA MET A 1 -15.75 -13.80 -28.55
C MET A 1 -14.66 -13.20 -27.68
N ARG A 2 -14.56 -13.59 -26.40
CA ARG A 2 -13.47 -13.15 -25.51
C ARG A 2 -12.39 -14.23 -25.54
N SER A 3 -11.29 -13.96 -26.21
CA SER A 3 -10.15 -14.86 -26.30
C SER A 3 -9.44 -14.88 -24.95
N HIS A 4 -9.44 -16.01 -24.26
CA HIS A 4 -8.61 -16.18 -23.07
C HIS A 4 -7.17 -16.43 -23.52
N THR A 5 -6.30 -15.43 -23.33
CA THR A 5 -4.85 -15.59 -23.42
C THR A 5 -4.44 -16.38 -22.18
N ASN A 6 -4.30 -17.71 -22.29
CA ASN A 6 -3.96 -18.62 -21.18
C ASN A 6 -2.50 -18.45 -20.70
N GLU A 7 -2.05 -17.21 -20.60
CA GLU A 7 -0.70 -16.83 -20.22
C GLU A 7 -0.68 -16.64 -18.70
N ARG A 8 -0.01 -17.55 -17.99
CA ARG A 8 0.34 -17.37 -16.57
C ARG A 8 1.78 -16.86 -16.54
N PRO A 9 1.99 -15.54 -16.42
CA PRO A 9 3.32 -14.94 -16.55
C PRO A 9 4.29 -15.33 -15.42
N PHE A 10 3.81 -15.92 -14.32
CA PHE A 10 4.64 -16.29 -13.18
C PHE A 10 4.44 -17.75 -12.78
N SER A 11 5.55 -18.49 -12.67
CA SER A 11 5.57 -19.86 -12.17
C SER A 11 5.35 -19.89 -10.65
N CYS A 12 4.86 -21.01 -10.10
CA CYS A 12 4.61 -21.16 -8.66
C CYS A 12 5.88 -20.98 -7.80
N SER A 13 7.06 -21.19 -8.37
CA SER A 13 8.37 -20.96 -7.74
C SER A 13 8.73 -19.48 -7.59
N GLU A 14 8.37 -18.63 -8.56
CA GLU A 14 8.75 -17.20 -8.56
C GLU A 14 7.92 -16.36 -7.59
N LEU A 15 6.72 -16.81 -7.22
CA LEU A 15 5.88 -16.11 -6.23
C LEU A 15 6.49 -16.16 -4.82
N LYS A 16 7.32 -17.17 -4.51
CA LYS A 16 7.88 -17.36 -3.17
C LYS A 16 8.99 -16.37 -2.80
N THR A 17 9.66 -15.78 -3.78
CA THR A 17 10.76 -14.83 -3.56
C THR A 17 10.32 -13.36 -3.61
N MET A 18 9.08 -13.11 -4.06
CA MET A 18 8.53 -11.76 -4.16
C MET A 18 7.93 -11.31 -2.82
N PRO A 19 8.04 -10.02 -2.46
CA PRO A 19 7.47 -9.52 -1.22
C PRO A 19 5.94 -9.60 -1.26
N SER A 20 5.34 -10.07 -0.16
CA SER A 20 3.89 -10.29 -0.01
C SER A 20 3.05 -9.08 -0.40
N ARG A 21 3.53 -7.86 -0.10
CA ARG A 21 2.85 -6.61 -0.48
C ARG A 21 2.54 -6.49 -1.97
N LEU A 22 3.34 -7.12 -2.85
CA LEU A 22 3.21 -7.02 -4.31
C LEU A 22 2.37 -8.15 -4.94
N VAL A 23 2.24 -9.27 -4.24
CA VAL A 23 1.70 -10.51 -4.81
C VAL A 23 0.35 -10.88 -4.19
N GLU A 24 0.22 -10.66 -2.89
CA GLU A 24 -0.99 -11.02 -2.16
C GLU A 24 -2.08 -9.96 -2.34
N ARG A 25 -3.32 -10.35 -2.03
CA ARG A 25 -4.47 -9.44 -2.09
C ARG A 25 -4.63 -8.78 -0.72
N HIS A 26 -4.22 -7.52 -0.65
CA HIS A 26 -4.35 -6.69 0.54
C HIS A 26 -5.63 -5.85 0.46
N PHE A 27 -6.32 -5.68 1.58
CA PHE A 27 -7.49 -4.81 1.68
C PHE A 27 -7.18 -3.59 2.54
N ILE A 28 -7.81 -2.47 2.20
CA ILE A 28 -7.72 -1.26 3.00
C ILE A 28 -8.72 -1.32 4.15
N SER A 29 -8.29 -0.94 5.35
CA SER A 29 -9.16 -0.85 6.52
C SER A 29 -8.89 0.44 7.29
N HIS A 30 -9.70 0.70 8.31
CA HIS A 30 -9.47 1.80 9.24
C HIS A 30 -8.52 1.35 10.36
N ILE A 31 -7.62 2.24 10.77
CA ILE A 31 -6.79 2.00 11.96
C ILE A 31 -7.72 1.86 13.17
N PRO A 32 -7.60 0.76 13.95
CA PRO A 32 -8.45 0.52 15.10
C PRO A 32 -8.25 1.61 16.17
N PRO A 33 -9.29 1.95 16.94
CA PRO A 33 -9.17 2.87 18.06
C PRO A 33 -8.18 2.34 19.09
N ASN A 34 -7.55 3.25 19.82
CA ASN A 34 -6.75 2.91 21.01
C ASN A 34 -7.27 3.68 22.23
N PRO A 35 -6.82 3.35 23.46
CA PRO A 35 -7.32 3.99 24.68
C PRO A 35 -7.13 5.52 24.72
N ILE A 36 -6.19 6.06 23.92
CA ILE A 36 -5.84 7.49 23.90
C ILE A 36 -6.66 8.23 22.83
N LYS A 37 -6.90 7.60 21.67
CA LYS A 37 -7.54 8.21 20.50
C LYS A 37 -8.54 7.24 19.88
N ARG A 38 -9.79 7.71 19.77
CA ARG A 38 -10.88 7.01 19.05
C ARG A 38 -10.59 6.89 17.54
N GLU A 39 -9.92 7.88 16.96
CA GLU A 39 -9.60 7.92 15.53
C GLU A 39 -8.11 8.20 15.31
N PRO A 40 -7.24 7.21 15.55
CA PRO A 40 -5.80 7.41 15.38
C PRO A 40 -5.46 7.58 13.90
N ARG A 41 -4.49 8.46 13.64
CA ARG A 41 -3.93 8.70 12.30
C ARG A 41 -2.44 8.36 12.32
N ARG A 42 -1.95 7.83 11.21
CA ARG A 42 -0.53 7.48 11.00
C ARG A 42 -0.04 8.12 9.70
N ARG A 43 1.28 8.29 9.57
CA ARG A 43 1.90 8.88 8.37
C ARG A 43 1.78 7.95 7.17
N CYS A 44 1.38 8.49 6.02
CA CYS A 44 1.33 7.75 4.77
C CYS A 44 2.75 7.44 4.29
N ALA A 45 3.09 6.17 4.10
CA ALA A 45 4.44 5.77 3.67
C ALA A 45 4.84 6.35 2.31
N ILE A 46 3.91 6.36 1.34
CA ILE A 46 4.16 6.88 -0.03
C ILE A 46 4.24 8.41 -0.05
N CYS A 47 3.34 9.12 0.66
CA CYS A 47 3.43 10.57 0.66
C CYS A 47 4.70 11.03 1.39
N CYS A 48 5.03 10.41 2.53
CA CYS A 48 6.20 10.79 3.31
C CYS A 48 7.55 10.35 2.73
N SER A 49 7.57 9.50 1.70
CA SER A 49 8.78 9.24 0.91
C SER A 49 9.11 10.39 -0.05
N LYS A 50 8.11 11.17 -0.47
CA LYS A 50 8.24 12.22 -1.49
C LYS A 50 8.59 13.59 -0.91
N THR A 51 9.19 14.41 -1.77
CA THR A 51 9.50 15.83 -1.51
C THR A 51 8.52 16.70 -2.31
N GLY A 52 7.99 17.74 -1.68
CA GLY A 52 7.10 18.71 -2.29
C GLY A 52 7.84 19.69 -3.19
N LEU A 53 7.07 20.54 -3.89
CA LEU A 53 7.61 21.59 -4.76
C LEU A 53 8.45 22.63 -4.00
N ASP A 54 8.18 22.77 -2.71
CA ASP A 54 8.90 23.62 -1.76
C ASP A 54 10.23 23.02 -1.28
N GLY A 55 10.63 21.85 -1.82
CA GLY A 55 11.85 21.15 -1.44
C GLY A 55 11.77 20.45 -0.08
N LYS A 56 10.60 20.46 0.58
CA LYS A 56 10.41 19.85 1.91
C LYS A 56 9.76 18.47 1.78
N ARG A 57 10.08 17.59 2.74
CA ARG A 57 9.43 16.27 2.81
C ARG A 57 7.94 16.44 3.06
N ILE A 58 7.12 15.77 2.26
CA ILE A 58 5.67 15.83 2.42
C ILE A 58 5.28 15.13 3.72
N ARG A 59 4.46 15.78 4.55
CA ARG A 59 3.88 15.15 5.74
C ARG A 59 2.38 15.00 5.54
N LYS A 60 1.93 13.78 5.26
CA LYS A 60 0.50 13.45 5.16
C LYS A 60 0.17 12.31 6.12
N GLU A 61 -0.93 12.49 6.85
CA GLU A 61 -1.45 11.49 7.77
C GLU A 61 -2.81 10.97 7.28
N THR A 62 -3.11 9.72 7.58
CA THR A 62 -4.30 9.00 7.13
C THR A 62 -4.81 8.10 8.25
N ARG A 63 -6.12 7.87 8.26
CA ARG A 63 -6.76 6.86 9.12
C ARG A 63 -6.81 5.49 8.46
N MET A 64 -6.48 5.41 7.18
CA MET A 64 -6.53 4.18 6.42
C MET A 64 -5.20 3.46 6.48
N TRP A 65 -5.23 2.14 6.59
CA TRP A 65 -4.05 1.31 6.62
C TRP A 65 -4.30 -0.05 5.94
N CYS A 66 -3.20 -0.69 5.56
CA CYS A 66 -3.17 -2.12 5.29
C CYS A 66 -2.78 -2.81 6.60
N GLU A 67 -3.64 -3.67 7.11
CA GLU A 67 -3.41 -4.42 8.34
C GLU A 67 -2.30 -5.46 8.15
N ASP A 68 -2.36 -6.20 7.05
CA ASP A 68 -1.39 -7.25 6.69
C ASP A 68 0.05 -6.71 6.55
N CYS A 69 0.20 -5.51 5.98
CA CYS A 69 1.51 -4.84 5.83
C CYS A 69 1.82 -3.88 6.99
N ASN A 70 0.90 -3.70 7.95
CA ASN A 70 1.00 -2.76 9.07
C ASN A 70 1.44 -1.33 8.66
N VAL A 71 0.95 -0.85 7.52
CA VAL A 71 1.36 0.43 6.92
C VAL A 71 0.15 1.32 6.67
N ALA A 72 0.28 2.59 7.04
CA ALA A 72 -0.74 3.59 6.76
C ALA A 72 -0.56 4.16 5.35
N LEU A 73 -1.64 4.18 4.58
CA LEU A 73 -1.65 4.58 3.17
C LEU A 73 -2.89 5.42 2.88
N CYS A 74 -2.78 6.41 1.99
CA CYS A 74 -3.99 7.07 1.47
C CYS A 74 -4.77 6.07 0.60
N VAL A 75 -6.11 6.20 0.59
CA VAL A 75 -7.01 5.34 -0.20
C VAL A 75 -6.56 5.26 -1.64
N GLU A 76 -6.36 6.42 -2.27
CA GLU A 76 -5.83 6.54 -3.62
C GLU A 76 -4.87 7.73 -3.70
N PRO A 77 -3.79 7.68 -4.49
CA PRO A 77 -3.25 6.52 -5.24
C PRO A 77 -2.30 5.63 -4.42
N CYS A 78 -2.04 5.98 -3.16
CA CYS A 78 -0.96 5.40 -2.37
C CYS A 78 -1.13 3.90 -2.09
N PHE A 79 -2.37 3.45 -1.82
CA PHE A 79 -2.64 2.03 -1.58
C PHE A 79 -2.25 1.19 -2.80
N LYS A 80 -2.69 1.61 -4.00
CA LYS A 80 -2.35 0.95 -5.26
C LYS A 80 -0.83 0.90 -5.47
N ILE A 81 -0.16 2.06 -5.42
CA ILE A 81 1.29 2.16 -5.65
C ILE A 81 2.07 1.22 -4.71
N TYR A 82 1.75 1.22 -3.41
CA TYR A 82 2.44 0.39 -2.43
C TYR A 82 2.28 -1.12 -2.72
N HIS A 83 1.15 -1.53 -3.29
CA HIS A 83 0.84 -2.94 -3.57
C HIS A 83 1.11 -3.38 -5.01
N THR A 84 1.52 -2.48 -5.90
CA THR A 84 1.82 -2.82 -7.30
C THR A 84 3.23 -2.46 -7.74
N GLU A 85 3.87 -1.45 -7.14
CA GLU A 85 5.17 -0.96 -7.58
C GLU A 85 6.32 -1.41 -6.67
N LYS A 86 7.40 -1.92 -7.28
CA LYS A 86 8.60 -2.34 -6.55
C LYS A 86 9.34 -1.15 -5.93
N TYR A 87 9.33 0.00 -6.61
CA TYR A 87 10.01 1.24 -6.23
C TYR A 87 9.01 2.40 -6.23
N PHE A 88 9.01 3.27 -5.21
CA PHE A 88 8.07 4.39 -5.04
C PHE A 88 8.65 5.54 -4.20
#